data_AF-A0A060XVC9-F1
#
_entry.id   AF-A0A060XVC9-F1
#
_cell.length_a   1.000
_cell.length_b   1.000
_cell.length_c   1.000
_cell.angle_alpha   90.00
_cell.angle_beta   90.00
_cell.angle_gamma   90.00
#
_symmetry.space_group_name_H-M   'P 1'
#
loop_
_entity.id
_entity.type
_entity.pdbx_description
1 polymer ?
#
loop_
_entity_poly.entity_id
_entity_poly.type
_entity_poly.pdbx_seq_one_letter_code
_entity_poly.pdbx_strand_id
1 'polypeptide(L)'
;MATTERLGPSRTRRNSNKNILTRIRHGQISGGGLSRGTEMSEALLQERDHQAKWHGIPVMLQRLYDSSHLNSDLSQIHSIIKEVASFLSMEAMSFVTEERRTVQESTSPNTYTFDLFGGVDLLVEILMRPTLTTQTNFPKMSDDLVKDCLSVLYNCCICMEGVTKSLASRDDFVMFLFTLMSNKKTFLQTATLIEDILGVRKEMIQLEGIPNLPSLVQSFNQQQLANFCRILSVTITEPDLGNDDKHTLLAKNAQQKTNLCPSHSEVNQVSPSDQGERIEGVVTYNDASYD
;
A
#
# COMPACT_ATOMS: atom_id res chain seq x y z
N MET A 1 -35.23 -56.80 14.55
CA MET A 1 -34.92 -55.87 13.45
C MET A 1 -35.17 -54.47 13.96
N ALA A 2 -34.11 -53.74 14.33
CA ALA A 2 -34.19 -52.37 14.82
C ALA A 2 -33.48 -51.48 13.80
N THR A 3 -34.21 -50.56 13.18
CA THR A 3 -33.71 -49.58 12.23
C THR A 3 -33.27 -48.33 12.98
N THR A 4 -31.95 -48.11 13.02
CA THR A 4 -31.32 -46.93 13.59
C THR A 4 -31.40 -45.77 12.59
N GLU A 5 -32.32 -44.83 12.80
CA GLU A 5 -32.30 -43.54 12.10
C GLU A 5 -31.15 -42.69 12.65
N ARG A 6 -30.15 -42.43 11.81
CA ARG A 6 -29.12 -41.40 12.06
C ARG A 6 -29.79 -40.04 11.96
N LEU A 7 -29.99 -39.36 13.09
CA LEU A 7 -30.18 -37.92 13.10
C LEU A 7 -28.91 -37.24 12.55
N GLY A 8 -28.99 -36.72 11.33
CA GLY A 8 -28.01 -35.76 10.83
C GLY A 8 -28.10 -34.45 11.63
N PRO A 9 -26.98 -33.72 11.80
CA PRO A 9 -27.01 -32.47 12.55
C PRO A 9 -27.89 -31.46 11.84
N SER A 10 -28.94 -31.03 12.53
CA SER A 10 -29.77 -29.89 12.15
C SER A 10 -28.87 -28.68 11.92
N ARG A 11 -28.67 -28.30 10.66
CA ARG A 11 -28.09 -27.01 10.27
C ARG A 11 -29.08 -25.92 10.68
N THR A 12 -29.03 -25.53 11.95
CA THR A 12 -29.64 -24.29 12.41
C THR A 12 -28.93 -23.15 11.68
N ARG A 13 -29.55 -22.68 10.60
CA ARG A 13 -29.16 -21.46 9.88
C ARG A 13 -29.39 -20.31 10.86
N ARG A 14 -28.39 -20.03 11.70
CA ARG A 14 -28.37 -18.88 12.61
C ARG A 14 -28.36 -17.63 11.74
N ASN A 15 -29.57 -17.15 11.41
CA ASN A 15 -29.79 -15.89 10.74
C ASN A 15 -29.49 -14.78 11.77
N SER A 16 -28.21 -14.58 12.04
CA SER A 16 -27.75 -13.46 12.84
C SER A 16 -28.00 -12.22 12.02
N ASN A 17 -28.77 -11.27 12.55
CA ASN A 17 -28.95 -9.91 12.02
C ASN A 17 -27.60 -9.17 11.99
N LYS A 18 -26.70 -9.57 11.10
CA LYS A 18 -25.40 -8.93 10.90
C LYS A 18 -25.64 -7.66 10.09
N ASN A 19 -25.04 -6.56 10.53
CA ASN A 19 -25.01 -5.30 9.79
C ASN A 19 -24.57 -5.56 8.34
N ILE A 20 -25.19 -4.86 7.38
CA ILE A 20 -24.90 -4.99 5.95
C ILE A 20 -23.39 -4.87 5.65
N LEU A 21 -22.69 -3.98 6.34
CA LEU A 21 -21.24 -3.80 6.21
C LEU A 21 -20.48 -5.07 6.59
N THR A 22 -20.92 -5.73 7.68
CA THR A 22 -20.34 -6.99 8.15
C THR A 22 -20.63 -8.14 7.17
N ARG A 23 -21.78 -8.11 6.49
CA ARG A 23 -22.12 -9.11 5.47
C ARG A 23 -21.26 -8.97 4.23
N ILE A 24 -21.08 -7.75 3.72
CA ILE A 24 -20.22 -7.46 2.57
C ILE A 24 -18.78 -7.88 2.86
N ARG A 25 -18.22 -7.41 3.98
CA ARG A 25 -16.87 -7.78 4.41
C ARG A 25 -16.71 -9.29 4.58
N HIS A 26 -17.72 -9.97 5.13
CA HIS A 26 -17.68 -11.43 5.25
C HIS A 26 -17.70 -12.12 3.88
N GLY A 27 -18.49 -11.63 2.92
CA GLY A 27 -18.51 -12.16 1.56
C GLY A 27 -17.17 -11.98 0.84
N GLN A 28 -16.53 -10.81 1.01
CA GLN A 28 -15.19 -10.55 0.46
C GLN A 28 -14.13 -11.50 1.00
N ILE A 29 -14.16 -11.80 2.32
CA ILE A 29 -13.18 -12.69 2.96
C ILE A 29 -13.47 -14.16 2.66
N SER A 30 -14.73 -14.57 2.69
CA SER A 30 -15.13 -15.99 2.60
C SER A 30 -15.41 -16.47 1.18
N GLY A 31 -15.54 -15.55 0.22
CA GLY A 31 -16.06 -15.83 -1.13
C GLY A 31 -17.53 -16.26 -1.16
N GLY A 32 -18.23 -16.22 -0.02
CA GLY A 32 -19.59 -16.72 0.14
C GLY A 32 -20.58 -15.61 0.54
N GLY A 33 -21.60 -15.40 -0.28
CA GLY A 33 -22.67 -14.42 -0.03
C GLY A 33 -22.43 -13.08 -0.70
N LEU A 34 -23.02 -12.01 -0.15
CA LEU A 34 -22.92 -10.66 -0.70
C LEU A 34 -21.47 -10.17 -0.61
N SER A 35 -20.83 -9.93 -1.74
CA SER A 35 -19.41 -9.58 -1.84
C SER A 35 -19.18 -8.15 -2.36
N ARG A 36 -20.19 -7.58 -3.03
CA ARG A 36 -20.12 -6.24 -3.62
C ARG A 36 -21.36 -5.44 -3.25
N GLY A 37 -21.17 -4.12 -3.19
CA GLY A 37 -22.26 -3.18 -3.00
C GLY A 37 -23.30 -3.21 -4.11
N THR A 38 -22.84 -3.48 -5.33
CA THR A 38 -23.64 -3.49 -6.57
C THR A 38 -24.63 -4.66 -6.64
N GLU A 39 -24.43 -5.71 -5.84
CA GLU A 39 -25.34 -6.86 -5.72
C GLU A 39 -26.61 -6.53 -4.91
N MET A 40 -26.70 -5.33 -4.32
CA MET A 40 -27.84 -4.85 -3.55
C MET A 40 -28.82 -4.06 -4.43
N SER A 41 -30.11 -4.06 -4.07
CA SER A 41 -31.09 -3.22 -4.79
C SER A 41 -30.85 -1.73 -4.52
N GLU A 42 -31.00 -0.90 -5.55
CA GLU A 42 -30.82 0.55 -5.45
C GLU A 42 -31.71 1.15 -4.35
N ALA A 43 -32.97 0.70 -4.24
CA ALA A 43 -33.89 1.18 -3.21
C ALA A 43 -33.35 0.95 -1.78
N LEU A 44 -32.71 -0.20 -1.54
CA LEU A 44 -32.13 -0.51 -0.23
C LEU A 44 -30.85 0.27 0.02
N LEU A 45 -30.05 0.53 -1.02
CA LEU A 45 -28.89 1.42 -0.93
C LEU A 45 -29.30 2.84 -0.59
N GLN A 46 -30.32 3.39 -1.24
CA GLN A 46 -30.85 4.73 -0.98
C GLN A 46 -31.40 4.87 0.44
N GLU A 47 -32.16 3.88 0.93
CA GLU A 47 -32.67 3.88 2.31
C GLU A 47 -31.53 3.93 3.34
N ARG A 48 -30.46 3.16 3.09
CA ARG A 48 -29.32 3.05 4.01
C ARG A 48 -28.36 4.23 3.90
N ASP A 49 -28.17 4.78 2.71
CA ASP A 49 -27.35 5.96 2.46
C ASP A 49 -27.80 7.14 3.31
N HIS A 50 -29.12 7.39 3.40
CA HIS A 50 -29.66 8.47 4.22
C HIS A 50 -29.34 8.29 5.72
N GLN A 51 -29.44 7.06 6.23
CA GLN A 51 -29.18 6.75 7.64
C GLN A 51 -27.69 6.81 7.99
N ALA A 52 -26.84 6.32 7.08
CA ALA A 52 -25.41 6.15 7.31
C ALA A 52 -24.55 7.30 6.77
N LYS A 53 -25.16 8.25 6.06
CA LYS A 53 -24.50 9.40 5.41
C LYS A 53 -23.36 8.96 4.47
N TRP A 54 -23.64 8.02 3.58
CA TRP A 54 -22.66 7.52 2.60
C TRP A 54 -22.51 8.44 1.37
N HIS A 55 -23.16 9.61 1.37
CA HIS A 55 -23.08 10.62 0.31
C HIS A 55 -23.39 10.07 -1.09
N GLY A 56 -24.26 9.05 -1.17
CA GLY A 56 -24.65 8.41 -2.42
C GLY A 56 -23.59 7.49 -3.04
N ILE A 57 -22.45 7.26 -2.39
CA ILE A 57 -21.33 6.47 -2.95
C ILE A 57 -21.75 5.08 -3.43
N PRO A 58 -22.53 4.30 -2.66
CA PRO A 58 -22.98 2.98 -3.13
C PRO A 58 -23.84 3.03 -4.39
N VAL A 59 -24.71 4.04 -4.52
CA VAL A 59 -25.58 4.22 -5.69
C VAL A 59 -24.74 4.66 -6.90
N MET A 60 -23.77 5.56 -6.69
CA MET A 60 -22.80 5.95 -7.72
C MET A 60 -21.99 4.74 -8.22
N LEU A 61 -21.54 3.86 -7.31
CA LEU A 61 -20.82 2.63 -7.67
C LEU A 61 -21.69 1.64 -8.44
N GLN A 62 -22.97 1.52 -8.10
CA GLN A 62 -23.92 0.70 -8.87
C GLN A 62 -24.07 1.23 -10.29
N ARG A 63 -24.30 2.54 -10.45
CA ARG A 63 -24.39 3.17 -11.77
C ARG A 63 -23.09 3.05 -12.56
N LEU A 64 -21.95 3.18 -11.88
CA LEU A 64 -20.63 3.00 -12.49
C LEU A 64 -20.46 1.58 -13.01
N TYR A 65 -20.87 0.58 -12.22
CA TYR A 65 -20.84 -0.83 -12.60
C TYR A 65 -21.76 -1.11 -13.79
N ASP A 66 -22.99 -0.60 -13.78
CA ASP A 66 -23.91 -0.77 -14.91
C ASP A 66 -23.37 -0.09 -16.19
N SER A 67 -22.64 1.02 -16.01
CA SER A 67 -21.95 1.76 -17.07
C SER A 67 -20.52 1.25 -17.31
N SER A 68 -20.16 0.06 -16.83
CA SER A 68 -18.79 -0.48 -16.93
C SER A 68 -18.60 -1.49 -18.06
N HIS A 69 -19.60 -1.73 -18.90
CA HIS A 69 -19.48 -2.66 -20.02
C HIS A 69 -18.62 -2.10 -21.16
N LEU A 70 -18.11 -2.98 -22.04
CA LEU A 70 -17.13 -2.64 -23.10
C LEU A 70 -17.56 -1.47 -24.03
N ASN A 71 -18.87 -1.27 -24.23
CA ASN A 71 -19.42 -0.24 -25.13
C ASN A 71 -20.09 0.93 -24.38
N SER A 72 -19.75 1.16 -23.11
CA SER A 72 -20.38 2.22 -22.31
C SER A 72 -19.96 3.62 -22.73
N ASP A 73 -20.83 4.59 -22.45
CA ASP A 73 -20.51 6.01 -22.57
C ASP A 73 -19.44 6.40 -21.54
N LEU A 74 -18.22 6.65 -22.03
CA LEU A 74 -17.10 7.09 -21.21
C LEU A 74 -17.38 8.43 -20.52
N SER A 75 -18.27 9.27 -21.06
CA SER A 75 -18.66 10.55 -20.47
C SER A 75 -19.44 10.35 -19.18
N GLN A 76 -20.34 9.37 -19.15
CA GLN A 76 -21.09 9.00 -17.96
C GLN A 76 -20.18 8.43 -16.88
N ILE A 77 -19.27 7.52 -17.26
CA ILE A 77 -18.23 7.00 -16.36
C ILE A 77 -17.43 8.17 -15.76
N HIS A 78 -16.95 9.07 -16.61
CA HIS A 78 -16.12 10.20 -16.18
C HIS A 78 -16.87 11.14 -15.24
N SER A 79 -18.15 11.41 -15.48
CA SER A 79 -18.98 12.21 -14.59
C SER A 79 -19.08 11.59 -13.19
N ILE A 80 -19.33 10.28 -13.11
CA ILE A 80 -19.44 9.56 -11.83
C ILE A 80 -18.10 9.56 -11.10
N ILE A 81 -16.99 9.31 -11.81
CA ILE A 81 -15.65 9.32 -11.21
C ILE A 81 -15.31 10.71 -10.65
N LYS A 82 -15.64 11.80 -11.35
CA LYS A 82 -15.42 13.16 -10.83
C LYS A 82 -16.18 13.44 -9.54
N GLU A 83 -17.42 12.99 -9.48
CA GLU A 83 -18.26 13.16 -8.29
C GLU A 83 -17.66 12.40 -7.10
N VAL A 84 -17.33 11.12 -7.27
CA VAL A 84 -16.65 10.32 -6.24
C VAL A 84 -15.30 10.93 -5.84
N ALA A 85 -14.51 11.37 -6.82
CA ALA A 85 -13.20 11.97 -6.58
C ALA A 85 -13.27 13.20 -5.68
N SER A 86 -14.35 13.99 -5.78
CA SER A 86 -14.53 15.18 -4.93
C SER A 86 -14.61 14.82 -3.44
N PHE A 87 -15.38 13.79 -3.08
CA PHE A 87 -15.53 13.34 -1.70
C PHE A 87 -14.24 12.73 -1.14
N LEU A 88 -13.59 11.87 -1.93
CA LEU A 88 -12.37 11.18 -1.50
C LEU A 88 -11.17 12.14 -1.41
N SER A 89 -11.08 13.14 -2.29
CA SER A 89 -10.02 14.14 -2.25
C SER A 89 -10.14 15.05 -1.04
N MET A 90 -11.38 15.40 -0.64
CA MET A 90 -11.60 16.16 0.60
C MET A 90 -11.14 15.37 1.83
N GLU A 91 -11.42 14.08 1.89
CA GLU A 91 -10.94 13.22 2.99
C GLU A 91 -9.42 13.08 3.00
N ALA A 92 -8.80 12.81 1.84
CA ALA A 92 -7.35 12.68 1.73
C ALA A 92 -6.64 13.97 2.13
N MET A 93 -7.17 15.14 1.73
CA MET A 93 -6.61 16.43 2.15
C MET A 93 -6.73 16.65 3.66
N SER A 94 -7.88 16.30 4.25
CA SER A 94 -8.07 16.36 5.70
C SER A 94 -7.09 15.45 6.41
N PHE A 95 -6.91 14.22 5.92
CA PHE A 95 -5.99 13.23 6.49
C PHE A 95 -4.53 13.74 6.50
N VAL A 96 -4.07 14.36 5.41
CA VAL A 96 -2.68 14.83 5.29
C VAL A 96 -2.42 16.12 6.07
N THR A 97 -3.45 16.95 6.31
CA THR A 97 -3.30 18.25 6.98
C THR A 97 -3.56 18.23 8.49
N GLU A 98 -4.21 17.19 9.01
CA GLU A 98 -4.38 17.01 10.45
C GLU A 98 -3.06 16.56 11.10
N GLU A 99 -2.15 17.51 11.32
CA GLU A 99 -0.97 17.32 12.15
C GLU A 99 -1.38 16.87 13.56
N ARG A 100 -0.92 15.68 13.98
CA ARG A 100 -0.78 15.29 15.39
C ARG A 100 -2.07 15.29 16.22
N ARG A 101 -3.02 14.41 15.90
CA ARG A 101 -3.92 13.87 16.92
C ARG A 101 -3.66 12.38 17.13
N THR A 102 -3.45 12.03 18.39
CA THR A 102 -3.22 10.68 18.92
C THR A 102 -4.11 9.65 18.24
N VAL A 103 -3.51 8.61 17.63
CA VAL A 103 -4.07 7.28 17.22
C VAL A 103 -5.58 7.11 17.36
N GLN A 104 -6.34 8.04 16.81
CA GLN A 104 -7.77 8.00 16.73
C GLN A 104 -7.95 7.92 15.24
N GLU A 105 -8.26 6.70 14.78
CA GLU A 105 -8.55 6.37 13.39
C GLU A 105 -9.17 7.60 12.74
N SER A 106 -8.39 8.32 11.93
CA SER A 106 -8.91 9.35 11.07
C SER A 106 -9.87 8.60 10.16
N THR A 107 -11.14 8.61 10.54
CA THR A 107 -12.13 7.85 9.81
C THR A 107 -12.26 8.56 8.48
N SER A 108 -11.87 7.90 7.40
CA SER A 108 -12.14 8.31 6.03
C SER A 108 -13.41 7.57 5.58
N PRO A 109 -14.62 7.93 6.08
CA PRO A 109 -15.84 7.14 5.90
C PRO A 109 -16.24 6.99 4.43
N ASN A 110 -16.00 7.99 3.59
CA ASN A 110 -16.31 7.94 2.16
C ASN A 110 -15.35 6.99 1.45
N THR A 111 -14.05 7.11 1.73
CA THR A 111 -13.04 6.21 1.18
C THR A 111 -13.29 4.76 1.62
N TYR A 112 -13.59 4.57 2.91
CA TYR A 112 -13.96 3.29 3.48
C TYR A 112 -15.19 2.69 2.80
N THR A 113 -16.23 3.50 2.62
CA THR A 113 -17.46 3.08 1.95
C THR A 113 -17.20 2.73 0.48
N PHE A 114 -16.39 3.54 -0.20
CA PHE A 114 -16.01 3.30 -1.59
C PHE A 114 -15.32 1.95 -1.77
N ASP A 115 -14.30 1.65 -0.97
CA ASP A 115 -13.60 0.37 -1.00
C ASP A 115 -14.49 -0.81 -0.59
N LEU A 116 -15.21 -0.68 0.53
CA LEU A 116 -16.08 -1.74 1.03
C LEU A 116 -17.12 -2.17 -0.01
N PHE A 117 -17.66 -1.23 -0.78
CA PHE A 117 -18.66 -1.52 -1.81
C PHE A 117 -18.04 -1.97 -3.14
N GLY A 118 -16.72 -2.16 -3.21
CA GLY A 118 -15.99 -2.72 -4.35
C GLY A 118 -15.50 -1.68 -5.36
N GLY A 119 -15.43 -0.40 -4.96
CA GLY A 119 -15.04 0.69 -5.84
C GLY A 119 -13.61 0.62 -6.35
N VAL A 120 -12.67 0.18 -5.50
CA VAL A 120 -11.25 0.02 -5.87
C VAL A 120 -11.11 -1.04 -6.97
N ASP A 121 -11.69 -2.23 -6.76
CA ASP A 121 -11.62 -3.31 -7.75
C ASP A 121 -12.27 -2.92 -9.08
N LEU A 122 -13.42 -2.24 -9.02
CA LEU A 122 -14.12 -1.75 -10.21
C LEU A 122 -13.29 -0.71 -10.98
N LEU A 123 -12.61 0.19 -10.27
CA LEU A 123 -11.71 1.17 -10.90
C LEU A 123 -10.51 0.51 -11.57
N VAL A 124 -9.90 -0.48 -10.92
CA VAL A 124 -8.82 -1.25 -11.54
C VAL A 124 -9.33 -1.97 -12.78
N GLU A 125 -10.51 -2.58 -12.72
CA GLU A 125 -11.13 -3.22 -13.87
C GLU A 125 -11.38 -2.23 -15.01
N ILE A 126 -11.94 -1.05 -14.72
CA ILE A 126 -12.13 0.05 -15.69
C ILE A 126 -10.80 0.43 -16.34
N LEU A 127 -9.76 0.71 -15.55
CA LEU A 127 -8.45 1.14 -16.03
C LEU A 127 -7.77 0.08 -16.90
N MET A 128 -7.85 -1.19 -16.49
CA MET A 128 -7.17 -2.30 -17.15
C MET A 128 -7.92 -2.83 -18.39
N ARG A 129 -9.15 -2.40 -18.67
CA ARG A 129 -9.93 -2.86 -19.84
C ARG A 129 -9.14 -2.90 -21.17
N PRO A 130 -8.32 -1.89 -21.52
CA PRO A 130 -7.56 -1.92 -22.76
C PRO A 130 -6.62 -3.13 -22.89
N THR A 131 -6.22 -3.71 -21.75
CA THR A 131 -5.29 -4.86 -21.64
C THR A 131 -6.01 -6.20 -21.57
N LEU A 132 -7.29 -6.22 -21.17
CA LEU A 132 -8.07 -7.44 -20.92
C LEU A 132 -8.90 -7.89 -22.12
N THR A 133 -8.99 -7.10 -23.19
CA THR A 133 -9.82 -7.38 -24.37
C THR A 133 -8.98 -7.61 -25.62
N THR A 134 -9.34 -8.63 -26.41
CA THR A 134 -8.75 -8.90 -27.74
C THR A 134 -9.39 -8.07 -28.86
N GLN A 135 -10.40 -7.26 -28.55
CA GLN A 135 -11.11 -6.44 -29.53
C GLN A 135 -10.34 -5.16 -29.86
N THR A 136 -10.21 -4.83 -31.14
CA THR A 136 -9.40 -3.71 -31.63
C THR A 136 -10.11 -2.35 -31.64
N ASN A 137 -11.44 -2.33 -31.45
CA ASN A 137 -12.29 -1.14 -31.66
C ASN A 137 -13.06 -0.75 -30.38
N PHE A 138 -12.38 -0.51 -29.26
CA PHE A 138 -13.01 0.05 -28.07
C PHE A 138 -12.75 1.57 -27.96
N PRO A 139 -13.69 2.33 -27.37
CA PRO A 139 -13.47 3.75 -27.06
C PRO A 139 -12.23 3.90 -26.17
N LYS A 140 -11.20 4.59 -26.68
CA LYS A 140 -10.02 4.91 -25.87
C LYS A 140 -10.43 5.87 -24.75
N MET A 141 -10.12 5.51 -23.50
CA MET A 141 -10.33 6.41 -22.37
C MET A 141 -9.57 7.73 -22.58
N SER A 142 -10.22 8.84 -22.24
CA SER A 142 -9.58 10.15 -22.28
C SER A 142 -8.47 10.19 -21.22
N ASP A 143 -7.41 10.98 -21.49
CA ASP A 143 -6.32 11.14 -20.52
C ASP A 143 -6.84 11.71 -19.18
N ASP A 144 -7.87 12.54 -19.22
CA ASP A 144 -8.47 13.13 -18.02
C ASP A 144 -9.27 12.12 -17.20
N LEU A 145 -9.98 11.19 -17.85
CA LEU A 145 -10.62 10.07 -17.15
C LEU A 145 -9.59 9.19 -16.46
N VAL A 146 -8.48 8.87 -17.14
CA VAL A 146 -7.40 8.08 -16.56
C VAL A 146 -6.79 8.79 -15.34
N LYS A 147 -6.53 10.11 -15.44
CA LYS A 147 -6.03 10.90 -14.31
C LYS A 147 -6.98 10.86 -13.12
N ASP A 148 -8.28 11.04 -13.35
CA ASP A 148 -9.27 11.06 -12.27
C ASP A 148 -9.38 9.68 -11.61
N CYS A 149 -9.32 8.59 -12.39
CA CYS A 149 -9.26 7.22 -11.84
C CYS A 149 -8.01 6.98 -10.98
N LEU A 150 -6.82 7.39 -11.48
CA LEU A 150 -5.57 7.27 -10.73
C LEU A 150 -5.61 8.10 -9.44
N SER A 151 -6.20 9.31 -9.49
CA SER A 151 -6.36 10.17 -8.31
C SER A 151 -7.26 9.53 -7.27
N VAL A 152 -8.36 8.89 -7.67
CA VAL A 152 -9.25 8.18 -6.74
C VAL A 152 -8.51 7.02 -6.08
N LEU A 153 -7.78 6.21 -6.85
CA LEU A 153 -6.99 5.10 -6.29
C LEU A 153 -5.91 5.60 -5.33
N TYR A 154 -5.21 6.68 -5.68
CA TYR A 154 -4.20 7.29 -4.81
C TYR A 154 -4.81 7.79 -3.49
N ASN A 155 -5.96 8.48 -3.53
CA ASN A 155 -6.66 8.90 -2.32
C ASN A 155 -7.07 7.69 -1.45
N CYS A 156 -7.44 6.56 -2.06
CA CYS A 156 -7.73 5.33 -1.32
C CYS A 156 -6.47 4.78 -0.63
N CYS A 157 -5.31 4.80 -1.30
CA CYS A 157 -4.04 4.39 -0.72
C CYS A 157 -3.61 5.28 0.46
N ILE A 158 -3.80 6.60 0.38
CA ILE A 158 -3.50 7.54 1.48
C ILE A 158 -4.36 7.21 2.71
N CYS A 159 -5.66 7.09 2.51
CA CYS A 159 -6.62 6.99 3.59
C CYS A 159 -6.72 5.58 4.19
N MET A 160 -6.35 4.53 3.45
CA MET A 160 -6.53 3.14 3.87
C MET A 160 -5.35 2.25 3.52
N GLU A 161 -4.56 1.89 4.53
CA GLU A 161 -3.40 1.00 4.41
C GLU A 161 -3.74 -0.36 3.76
N GLY A 162 -4.94 -0.89 4.03
CA GLY A 162 -5.41 -2.15 3.45
C GLY A 162 -5.54 -2.10 1.93
N VAL A 163 -5.91 -0.95 1.36
CA VAL A 163 -6.05 -0.77 -0.10
C VAL A 163 -4.68 -0.84 -0.77
N THR A 164 -3.68 -0.13 -0.25
CA THR A 164 -2.32 -0.12 -0.80
C THR A 164 -1.73 -1.53 -0.82
N LYS A 165 -1.90 -2.30 0.26
CA LYS A 165 -1.45 -3.70 0.34
C LYS A 165 -2.19 -4.61 -0.66
N SER A 166 -3.50 -4.43 -0.80
CA SER A 166 -4.32 -5.18 -1.76
C SER A 166 -3.85 -4.93 -3.20
N LEU A 167 -3.66 -3.68 -3.59
CA LEU A 167 -3.15 -3.31 -4.91
C LEU A 167 -1.72 -3.82 -5.15
N ALA A 168 -0.85 -3.78 -4.13
CA ALA A 168 0.52 -4.30 -4.23
C ALA A 168 0.60 -5.80 -4.48
N SER A 169 -0.42 -6.56 -4.04
CA SER A 169 -0.52 -8.01 -4.27
C SER A 169 -0.99 -8.40 -5.67
N ARG A 170 -1.40 -7.43 -6.49
CA ARG A 170 -1.91 -7.63 -7.85
C ARG A 170 -0.83 -7.34 -8.89
N ASP A 171 -0.05 -8.37 -9.24
CA ASP A 171 1.05 -8.25 -10.20
C ASP A 171 0.59 -7.73 -11.56
N ASP A 172 -0.54 -8.21 -12.05
CA ASP A 172 -1.15 -7.78 -13.31
C ASP A 172 -1.42 -6.27 -13.33
N PHE A 173 -1.94 -5.72 -12.23
CA PHE A 173 -2.20 -4.30 -12.09
C PHE A 173 -0.91 -3.48 -12.00
N VAL A 174 0.09 -3.95 -11.24
CA VAL A 174 1.40 -3.29 -11.15
C VAL A 174 2.08 -3.24 -12.52
N MET A 175 2.07 -4.32 -13.30
CA MET A 175 2.61 -4.34 -14.66
C MET A 175 1.85 -3.41 -15.61
N PHE A 176 0.53 -3.33 -15.47
CA PHE A 176 -0.29 -2.37 -16.19
C PHE A 176 0.11 -0.92 -15.88
N LEU A 177 0.32 -0.58 -14.60
CA LEU A 177 0.76 0.76 -14.21
C LEU A 177 2.12 1.13 -14.83
N PHE A 178 3.08 0.21 -14.86
CA PHE A 178 4.35 0.44 -15.58
C PHE A 178 4.12 0.74 -17.07
N THR A 179 3.23 -0.02 -17.73
CA THR A 179 2.89 0.24 -19.14
C THR A 179 2.24 1.61 -19.32
N LEU A 180 1.42 2.04 -18.36
CA LEU A 180 0.74 3.34 -18.35
C LEU A 180 1.72 4.53 -18.23
N MET A 181 2.93 4.32 -17.70
CA MET A 181 3.98 5.34 -17.67
C MET A 181 4.45 5.78 -19.07
N SER A 182 4.14 5.04 -20.13
CA SER A 182 4.40 5.50 -21.50
C SER A 182 3.57 6.73 -21.88
N ASN A 183 2.43 6.97 -21.21
CA ASN A 183 1.60 8.14 -21.42
C ASN A 183 2.12 9.36 -20.65
N LYS A 184 2.68 10.31 -21.39
CA LYS A 184 3.23 11.57 -20.86
C LYS A 184 2.24 12.40 -20.04
N LYS A 185 0.93 12.32 -20.31
CA LYS A 185 -0.08 13.16 -19.62
C LYS A 185 -0.49 12.61 -18.25
N THR A 186 -0.31 11.32 -18.02
CA THR A 186 -0.67 10.63 -16.76
C THR A 186 0.57 10.14 -16.01
N PHE A 187 1.76 10.42 -16.55
CA PHE A 187 3.02 9.87 -16.07
C PHE A 187 3.24 10.10 -14.57
N LEU A 188 3.12 11.35 -14.11
CA LEU A 188 3.43 11.68 -12.72
C LEU A 188 2.45 11.02 -11.76
N GLN A 189 1.14 11.06 -12.05
CA GLN A 189 0.12 10.40 -11.24
C GLN A 189 0.36 8.89 -11.16
N THR A 190 0.73 8.28 -12.29
CA THR A 190 1.05 6.86 -12.37
C THR A 190 2.29 6.54 -11.54
N ALA A 191 3.36 7.33 -11.69
CA ALA A 191 4.61 7.15 -10.97
C ALA A 191 4.43 7.28 -9.45
N THR A 192 3.69 8.29 -8.99
CA THR A 192 3.36 8.48 -7.56
C THR A 192 2.57 7.30 -7.02
N LEU A 193 1.56 6.81 -7.74
CA LEU A 193 0.78 5.66 -7.29
C LEU A 193 1.62 4.37 -7.23
N ILE A 194 2.48 4.14 -8.23
CA ILE A 194 3.40 2.99 -8.22
C ILE A 194 4.33 3.09 -7.01
N GLU A 195 4.91 4.25 -6.74
CA GLU A 195 5.81 4.43 -5.61
C GLU A 195 5.15 4.04 -4.28
N ASP A 196 3.94 4.52 -4.01
CA ASP A 196 3.21 4.20 -2.78
C ASP A 196 2.89 2.70 -2.68
N ILE A 197 2.43 2.09 -3.79
CA ILE A 197 2.12 0.66 -3.86
C ILE A 197 3.37 -0.18 -3.60
N LEU A 198 4.50 0.19 -4.18
CA LEU A 198 5.75 -0.56 -4.05
C LEU A 198 6.44 -0.29 -2.72
N GLY A 199 6.24 0.88 -2.12
CA GLY A 199 6.75 1.21 -0.79
C GLY A 199 6.24 0.27 0.31
N VAL A 200 5.07 -0.34 0.14
CA VAL A 200 4.52 -1.33 1.10
C VAL A 200 4.76 -2.79 0.66
N ARG A 201 5.28 -3.01 -0.54
CA ARG A 201 5.46 -4.35 -1.11
C ARG A 201 6.76 -4.95 -0.61
N LYS A 202 6.67 -6.14 0.01
CA LYS A 202 7.84 -6.86 0.52
C LYS A 202 8.57 -7.70 -0.54
N GLU A 203 7.85 -8.09 -1.58
CA GLU A 203 8.38 -8.94 -2.65
C GLU A 203 8.90 -8.09 -3.81
N MET A 204 10.09 -8.42 -4.28
CA MET A 204 10.69 -7.78 -5.45
C MET A 204 9.82 -8.02 -6.69
N ILE A 205 9.68 -6.98 -7.51
CA ILE A 205 8.99 -7.08 -8.80
C ILE A 205 9.95 -7.71 -9.81
N GLN A 206 9.43 -8.66 -10.59
CA GLN A 206 10.15 -9.20 -11.74
C GLN A 206 10.01 -8.23 -12.91
N LEU A 207 11.08 -7.47 -13.18
CA LEU A 207 11.10 -6.48 -14.27
C LEU A 207 10.96 -7.13 -15.65
N GLU A 208 11.33 -8.40 -15.78
CA GLU A 208 11.11 -9.21 -16.99
C GLU A 208 9.62 -9.36 -17.33
N GLY A 209 8.74 -9.23 -16.34
CA GLY A 209 7.29 -9.28 -16.53
C GLY A 209 6.69 -8.00 -17.15
N ILE A 210 7.44 -6.90 -17.21
CA ILE A 210 6.94 -5.64 -17.76
C ILE A 210 6.93 -5.72 -19.30
N PRO A 211 5.75 -5.61 -19.95
CA PRO A 211 5.66 -5.71 -21.40
C PRO A 211 6.47 -4.60 -22.09
N ASN A 212 7.34 -4.99 -23.04
CA ASN A 212 8.15 -4.07 -23.84
C ASN A 212 8.97 -3.07 -23.02
N LEU A 213 9.46 -3.48 -21.84
CA LEU A 213 10.24 -2.62 -20.94
C LEU A 213 11.37 -1.83 -21.64
N PRO A 214 12.18 -2.42 -22.55
CA PRO A 214 13.23 -1.66 -23.24
C PRO A 214 12.67 -0.49 -24.07
N SER A 215 11.59 -0.71 -24.82
CA SER A 215 10.93 0.31 -25.63
C SER A 215 10.24 1.37 -24.76
N LEU A 216 9.67 0.96 -23.62
CA LEU A 216 9.09 1.85 -22.63
C LEU A 216 10.14 2.82 -22.09
N VAL A 217 11.28 2.31 -21.60
CA VAL A 217 12.37 3.12 -21.04
C VAL A 217 12.95 4.06 -22.10
N GLN A 218 13.09 3.60 -23.35
CA GLN A 218 13.55 4.45 -24.46
C GLN A 218 12.57 5.60 -24.79
N SER A 219 11.28 5.47 -24.46
CA SER A 219 10.28 6.51 -24.71
C SER A 219 10.32 7.67 -23.70
N PHE A 220 11.02 7.49 -22.58
CA PHE A 220 11.07 8.45 -21.49
C PHE A 220 11.98 9.65 -21.78
N ASN A 221 11.54 10.83 -21.35
CA ASN A 221 12.43 11.98 -21.21
C ASN A 221 13.29 11.86 -19.92
N GLN A 222 14.23 12.78 -19.73
CA GLN A 222 15.14 12.76 -18.59
C GLN A 222 14.43 12.75 -17.22
N GLN A 223 13.35 13.53 -17.07
CA GLN A 223 12.58 13.58 -15.83
C GLN A 223 11.79 12.29 -15.58
N GLN A 224 11.21 11.72 -16.64
CA GLN A 224 10.48 10.46 -16.57
C GLN A 224 11.41 9.31 -16.19
N LEU A 225 12.59 9.27 -16.82
CA LEU A 225 13.61 8.28 -16.50
C LEU A 225 14.11 8.41 -15.05
N ALA A 226 14.33 9.63 -14.56
CA ALA A 226 14.72 9.84 -13.17
C ALA A 226 13.67 9.34 -12.17
N ASN A 227 12.38 9.61 -12.42
CA ASN A 227 11.29 9.09 -11.60
C ASN A 227 11.20 7.56 -11.66
N PHE A 228 11.35 6.98 -12.85
CA PHE A 228 11.37 5.53 -13.03
C PHE A 228 12.53 4.88 -12.25
N CYS A 229 13.74 5.41 -12.35
CA CYS A 229 14.90 4.91 -11.59
C CYS A 229 14.68 5.02 -10.07
N ARG A 230 14.05 6.10 -9.60
CA ARG A 230 13.71 6.28 -8.18
C ARG A 230 12.74 5.18 -7.70
N ILE A 231 11.70 4.87 -8.48
CA ILE A 231 10.77 3.78 -8.17
C ILE A 231 11.51 2.43 -8.14
N LEU A 232 12.37 2.16 -9.12
CA LEU A 232 13.18 0.94 -9.13
C LEU A 232 14.10 0.82 -7.91
N SER A 233 14.65 1.93 -7.41
CA SER A 233 15.49 1.90 -6.21
C SER A 233 14.74 1.39 -4.97
N VAL A 234 13.46 1.75 -4.83
CA VAL A 234 12.58 1.24 -3.76
C VAL A 234 12.30 -0.26 -3.96
N THR A 235 12.28 -0.72 -5.20
CA THR A 235 11.96 -2.11 -5.57
C THR A 235 13.14 -3.07 -5.44
N ILE A 236 14.37 -2.59 -5.65
CA ILE A 236 15.60 -3.38 -5.70
C ILE A 236 16.32 -3.41 -4.34
N THR A 237 16.06 -2.44 -3.47
CA THR A 237 16.61 -2.46 -2.11
C THR A 237 15.94 -3.61 -1.36
N GLU A 238 16.72 -4.63 -0.97
CA GLU A 238 16.22 -5.71 -0.11
C GLU A 238 15.56 -5.08 1.13
N PRO A 239 14.31 -5.44 1.47
CA PRO A 239 13.78 -5.06 2.77
C PRO A 239 14.69 -5.72 3.80
N ASP A 240 15.37 -4.93 4.63
CA ASP A 240 16.18 -5.42 5.74
C ASP A 240 15.33 -6.33 6.62
N LEU A 241 15.35 -7.63 6.30
CA LEU A 241 14.77 -8.69 7.08
C LEU A 241 15.70 -8.83 8.27
N GLY A 242 15.47 -8.02 9.31
CA GLY A 242 16.26 -7.91 10.54
C GLY A 242 16.98 -9.20 10.95
N ASN A 243 18.14 -9.41 10.34
CA ASN A 243 19.07 -10.52 10.58
C ASN A 243 20.37 -9.92 11.14
N ASP A 244 20.25 -8.81 11.86
CA ASP A 244 21.37 -8.10 12.47
C ASP A 244 21.89 -8.79 13.72
N ASP A 245 21.18 -9.78 14.27
CA ASP A 245 21.59 -10.42 15.53
C ASP A 245 22.82 -11.34 15.38
N LYS A 246 23.24 -11.69 14.15
CA LYS A 246 24.43 -12.52 13.92
C LYS A 246 25.65 -11.80 13.37
N HIS A 247 25.51 -10.57 12.88
CA HIS A 247 26.63 -9.81 12.30
C HIS A 247 26.91 -8.46 12.98
N THR A 248 26.10 -8.03 13.94
CA THR A 248 26.41 -6.83 14.73
C THR A 248 27.72 -7.03 15.51
N LEU A 249 28.61 -6.03 15.48
CA LEU A 249 29.88 -6.02 16.23
C LEU A 249 29.70 -6.33 17.72
N LEU A 250 28.52 -6.04 18.28
CA LEU A 250 28.10 -6.38 19.64
C LEU A 250 27.95 -7.89 19.87
N ALA A 251 27.40 -8.64 18.91
CA ALA A 251 27.29 -10.10 18.97
C ALA A 251 28.67 -10.77 18.88
N LYS A 252 29.58 -10.24 18.04
CA LYS A 252 30.99 -10.65 18.01
C LYS A 252 31.73 -10.32 19.31
N ASN A 253 31.47 -9.17 19.93
CA ASN A 253 32.05 -8.80 21.23
C ASN A 253 31.58 -9.74 22.36
N ALA A 254 30.30 -10.14 22.34
CA ALA A 254 29.75 -11.09 23.31
C ALA A 254 30.34 -12.51 23.17
N GLN A 255 30.62 -12.94 21.93
CA GLN A 255 31.30 -14.22 21.65
C GLN A 255 32.81 -14.19 21.95
N GLN A 256 33.47 -13.04 21.86
CA GLN A 256 34.87 -12.89 22.27
C GLN A 256 35.03 -12.94 23.79
N LYS A 257 34.06 -12.44 24.57
CA LYS A 257 34.10 -12.52 26.05
C LYS A 257 33.96 -13.95 26.61
N THR A 258 33.54 -14.93 25.80
CA THR A 258 33.37 -16.33 26.23
C THR A 258 34.54 -17.25 25.85
N ASN A 259 35.52 -16.76 25.09
CA ASN A 259 36.72 -17.52 24.75
C ASN A 259 37.92 -16.96 25.52
N LEU A 260 38.09 -17.40 26.78
CA LEU A 260 39.34 -17.21 27.52
C LEU A 260 40.44 -18.06 26.89
N CYS A 261 41.15 -17.52 25.90
CA CYS A 261 42.55 -17.89 25.64
C CYS A 261 43.19 -16.78 24.79
N PRO A 262 44.11 -15.97 25.35
CA PRO A 262 44.75 -14.91 24.58
C PRO A 262 45.60 -15.52 23.45
N SER A 263 45.48 -14.95 22.25
CA SER A 263 46.32 -15.31 21.11
C SER A 263 47.67 -14.61 21.23
N HIS A 264 48.75 -15.27 20.80
CA HIS A 264 50.14 -14.77 20.87
C HIS A 264 50.37 -13.38 20.24
N SER A 265 49.40 -12.86 19.47
CA SER A 265 49.36 -11.52 18.90
C SER A 265 49.16 -10.37 19.90
N GLU A 266 48.57 -10.63 21.08
CA GLU A 266 48.33 -9.59 22.12
C GLU A 266 49.55 -9.33 23.01
N VAL A 267 50.54 -10.23 23.02
CA VAL A 267 51.78 -10.06 23.80
C VAL A 267 52.75 -9.07 23.13
N ASN A 268 52.58 -8.81 21.83
CA ASN A 268 53.50 -7.98 21.04
C ASN A 268 52.99 -6.55 20.73
N GLN A 269 51.86 -6.12 21.30
CA GLN A 269 51.34 -4.75 21.15
C GLN A 269 51.38 -3.93 22.46
N VAL A 270 52.36 -4.16 23.32
CA VAL A 270 52.71 -3.19 24.37
C VAL A 270 53.61 -2.12 23.75
N SER A 271 53.00 -1.10 23.15
CA SER A 271 53.68 0.18 22.91
C SER A 271 53.80 0.94 24.24
N PRO A 272 55.00 1.45 24.59
CA PRO A 272 55.24 2.13 25.86
C PRO A 272 54.73 3.56 25.81
N SER A 273 53.55 3.79 26.35
CA SER A 273 53.05 5.11 26.75
C SER A 273 52.08 4.85 27.90
N ASP A 274 52.25 5.56 29.01
CA ASP A 274 51.51 5.43 30.28
C ASP A 274 52.04 4.40 31.29
N GLN A 275 53.33 4.52 31.63
CA GLN A 275 53.75 4.36 33.03
C GLN A 275 53.81 5.74 33.70
N GLY A 276 52.63 6.36 33.85
CA GLY A 276 52.41 7.47 34.77
C GLY A 276 51.71 6.93 36.00
N GLU A 277 52.47 6.70 37.08
CA GLU A 277 52.10 6.96 38.49
C GLU A 277 53.02 6.15 39.40
N ARG A 278 54.11 6.81 39.83
CA ARG A 278 54.90 6.39 40.98
C ARG A 278 54.59 7.34 42.15
N ILE A 279 53.67 6.88 42.99
CA ILE A 279 53.57 6.97 44.45
C ILE A 279 54.44 8.01 45.21
N GLU A 280 53.75 8.68 46.16
CA GLU A 280 54.20 9.20 47.49
C GLU A 280 54.44 10.71 47.71
N GLY A 281 53.90 11.21 48.84
CA GLY A 281 54.43 12.31 49.65
C GLY A 281 53.80 13.69 49.40
N VAL A 282 52.86 14.20 50.21
CA VAL A 282 53.05 14.87 51.50
C VAL A 282 53.93 16.16 51.41
N VAL A 283 53.24 17.31 51.39
CA VAL A 283 53.50 18.55 52.17
C VAL A 283 54.44 19.67 51.64
N THR A 284 53.89 20.89 51.80
CA THR A 284 54.46 22.26 51.96
C THR A 284 54.97 23.11 50.80
N TYR A 285 54.28 24.27 50.65
CA TYR A 285 54.81 25.65 50.70
C TYR A 285 56.25 25.90 50.27
N ASN A 286 56.46 26.73 49.24
CA ASN A 286 56.75 28.16 49.45
C ASN A 286 57.00 28.89 48.13
N ASP A 287 56.58 30.15 48.13
CA ASP A 287 57.09 31.24 47.30
C ASP A 287 58.62 31.21 47.16
N ALA A 288 59.12 31.59 45.98
CA ALA A 288 59.83 32.86 45.80
C ALA A 288 60.76 32.84 44.57
N SER A 289 60.57 33.89 43.77
CA SER A 289 61.61 34.74 43.16
C SER A 289 62.34 34.32 41.89
N TYR A 290 62.28 35.26 40.92
CA TYR A 290 63.38 35.92 40.18
C TYR A 290 64.62 35.06 39.86
N ASP A 291 65.13 34.99 38.63
CA ASP A 291 65.32 36.03 37.58
C ASP A 291 65.17 35.43 36.17
#